data_AF-A0A498M0J2-F1
#
_entry.id   AF-A0A498M0J2-F1
#
_cell.length_a   1.000
_cell.length_b   1.000
_cell.length_c   1.000
_cell.angle_alpha   90.00
_cell.angle_beta   90.00
_cell.angle_gamma   90.00
#
_symmetry.space_group_name_H-M   'P 1'
#
loop_
_entity.id
_entity.type
_entity.pdbx_description
1 polymer ?
#
loop_
_entity_poly.entity_id
_entity_poly.type
_entity_poly.pdbx_seq_one_letter_code
_entity_poly.pdbx_strand_id
1 'polypeptide(L)'
;MASRKESAASGSNPLDSPVKQIQIDGLVVLKIIKHYQEEGQGSEVVQGVLLGLVVEDRLEITNCFPFPQHTEDDVEFDEVQYQMEMMRSLRHVNIDHLHVGWYQSTYYGSFVSRALLDSQFSYQHAIEESVVLIYGFPKV
;
A
#
# COMPACT_ATOMS: atom_id res chain seq x y z
N MET A 1 -28.68 37.10 33.19
CA MET A 1 -27.96 35.84 33.48
C MET A 1 -27.71 35.15 32.16
N ALA A 2 -26.43 35.01 31.79
CA ALA A 2 -26.00 34.52 30.49
C ALA A 2 -26.30 33.02 30.36
N SER A 3 -26.99 32.65 29.28
CA SER A 3 -27.22 31.26 28.92
C SER A 3 -25.92 30.66 28.38
N ARG A 4 -25.44 29.61 29.06
CA ARG A 4 -24.21 28.89 28.76
C ARG A 4 -24.41 28.13 27.46
N LYS A 5 -23.75 28.56 26.37
CA LYS A 5 -23.63 27.78 25.14
C LYS A 5 -22.74 26.56 25.45
N GLU A 6 -23.35 25.39 25.54
CA GLU A 6 -22.63 24.12 25.43
C GLU A 6 -22.10 24.02 24.00
N SER A 7 -20.78 24.09 23.85
CA SER A 7 -20.11 23.75 22.61
C SER A 7 -20.35 22.27 22.35
N ALA A 8 -21.21 21.97 21.38
CA ALA A 8 -21.43 20.64 20.88
C ALA A 8 -20.08 20.04 20.43
N ALA A 9 -19.68 18.96 21.08
CA ALA A 9 -18.64 18.08 20.57
C ALA A 9 -19.05 17.66 19.15
N SER A 10 -18.23 17.99 18.17
CA SER A 10 -18.38 17.51 16.80
C SER A 10 -18.21 15.99 16.82
N GLY A 11 -19.32 15.27 16.80
CA GLY A 11 -19.31 13.82 16.62
C GLY A 11 -18.67 13.52 15.28
N SER A 12 -17.46 12.96 15.31
CA SER A 12 -16.86 12.34 14.15
C SER A 12 -17.75 11.17 13.75
N ASN A 13 -18.41 11.26 12.60
CA ASN A 13 -19.10 10.12 12.02
C ASN A 13 -18.07 8.98 11.85
N PRO A 14 -18.37 7.73 12.20
CA PRO A 14 -17.47 6.59 12.00
C PRO A 14 -17.24 6.24 10.52
N LEU A 15 -17.67 7.11 9.60
CA LEU A 15 -17.55 6.99 8.15
C LEU A 15 -16.62 8.06 7.55
N ASP A 16 -16.12 9.01 8.34
CA ASP A 16 -15.18 10.01 7.84
C ASP A 16 -13.79 9.37 7.80
N SER A 17 -13.44 8.82 6.62
CA SER A 17 -12.09 8.29 6.36
C SER A 17 -11.07 9.42 6.52
N PRO A 18 -9.94 9.19 7.23
CA PRO A 18 -8.89 10.19 7.37
C PRO A 18 -8.29 10.59 6.01
N VAL A 19 -8.32 9.68 5.04
CA VAL A 19 -7.88 9.92 3.66
C VAL A 19 -9.10 10.05 2.74
N LYS A 20 -9.22 11.18 2.05
CA LYS A 20 -10.28 11.47 1.07
C LYS A 20 -9.82 11.31 -0.37
N GLN A 21 -8.52 11.53 -0.61
CA GLN A 21 -7.92 11.43 -1.93
C GLN A 21 -6.60 10.68 -1.87
N ILE A 22 -6.31 9.90 -2.91
CA ILE A 22 -5.01 9.26 -3.11
C ILE A 22 -4.38 9.88 -4.37
N GLN A 23 -3.14 10.35 -4.23
CA GLN A 23 -2.30 10.80 -5.34
C GLN A 23 -1.16 9.81 -5.51
N ILE A 24 -0.91 9.39 -6.74
CA ILE A 24 0.12 8.41 -7.06
C ILE A 24 1.05 9.01 -8.08
N ASP A 25 2.35 9.01 -7.79
CA ASP A 25 3.35 9.43 -8.74
C ASP A 25 3.49 8.45 -9.91
N GLY A 26 3.67 8.98 -11.11
CA GLY A 26 3.80 8.16 -12.32
C GLY A 26 4.96 7.16 -12.24
N LEU A 27 6.01 7.47 -11.48
CA LEU A 27 7.13 6.56 -11.23
C LEU A 27 6.67 5.26 -10.53
N VAL A 28 5.76 5.35 -9.56
CA VAL A 28 5.21 4.19 -8.84
C VAL A 28 4.47 3.27 -9.82
N VAL A 29 3.63 3.86 -10.67
CA VAL A 29 2.88 3.11 -11.69
C VAL A 29 3.83 2.40 -12.65
N LEU A 30 4.87 3.09 -13.13
CA LEU A 30 5.88 2.51 -14.03
C LEU A 30 6.65 1.35 -13.38
N LYS A 31 7.00 1.47 -12.09
CA LYS A 31 7.65 0.40 -11.33
C LYS A 31 6.75 -0.83 -11.20
N ILE A 32 5.47 -0.65 -10.92
CA ILE A 32 4.50 -1.74 -10.82
C ILE A 32 4.33 -2.44 -12.17
N ILE A 33 4.19 -1.67 -13.26
CA ILE A 33 4.12 -2.22 -14.62
C ILE A 33 5.38 -3.03 -14.94
N LYS A 34 6.57 -2.47 -14.66
CA LYS A 34 7.84 -3.15 -14.90
C LYS A 34 7.94 -4.46 -14.11
N HIS A 35 7.62 -4.42 -12.81
CA HIS A 35 7.64 -5.61 -11.94
C HIS A 35 6.73 -6.71 -12.48
N TYR A 36 5.50 -6.37 -12.89
CA TYR A 36 4.60 -7.33 -13.51
C TYR A 36 5.14 -7.87 -14.84
N GLN A 37 5.79 -7.05 -15.66
CA GLN A 37 6.36 -7.49 -16.93
C GLN A 37 7.58 -8.41 -16.76
N GLU A 38 8.37 -8.23 -15.70
CA GLU A 38 9.57 -9.03 -15.46
C GLU A 38 9.26 -10.33 -14.71
N GLU A 39 8.38 -10.28 -13.70
CA GLU A 39 8.14 -11.40 -12.77
C GLU A 39 6.69 -11.93 -12.84
N GLY A 40 5.75 -11.13 -13.34
CA GLY A 40 4.33 -11.53 -13.47
C GLY A 40 4.01 -12.34 -14.73
N GLN A 41 5.02 -12.79 -15.48
CA GLN A 41 4.82 -13.62 -16.68
C GLN A 41 4.45 -15.06 -16.28
N GLY A 42 3.18 -15.29 -16.00
CA GLY A 42 2.67 -16.61 -15.62
C GLY A 42 1.32 -16.52 -14.92
N SER A 43 1.05 -17.49 -14.06
CA SER A 43 -0.13 -17.49 -13.19
C SER A 43 0.16 -16.88 -11.81
N GLU A 44 1.34 -16.28 -11.64
CA GLU A 44 1.84 -15.78 -10.37
C GLU A 44 1.49 -14.31 -10.15
N VAL A 45 1.17 -14.02 -8.91
CA VAL A 45 0.84 -12.68 -8.44
C VAL A 45 2.12 -12.01 -8.00
N VAL A 46 2.35 -10.78 -8.47
CA VAL A 46 3.42 -9.93 -7.96
C VAL A 46 2.88 -8.98 -6.90
N GLN A 47 3.66 -8.77 -5.85
CA GLN A 47 3.28 -7.92 -4.73
C GLN A 47 4.43 -7.01 -4.30
N GLY A 48 4.13 -5.94 -3.59
CA GLY A 48 5.17 -5.04 -3.09
C GLY A 48 4.62 -3.95 -2.19
N VAL A 49 5.54 -3.15 -1.66
CA VAL A 49 5.25 -2.12 -0.65
C VAL A 49 5.06 -0.77 -1.32
N LEU A 50 4.07 -0.01 -0.87
CA LEU A 50 3.83 1.38 -1.25
C LEU A 50 4.37 2.32 -0.17
N LEU A 51 5.07 3.34 -0.63
CA LEU A 51 5.73 4.34 0.19
C LEU A 51 5.20 5.72 -0.12
N GLY A 52 5.04 6.52 0.93
CA GLY A 52 4.37 7.80 0.78
C GLY A 52 4.12 8.50 2.10
N LEU A 53 3.39 9.60 2.04
CA LEU A 53 3.05 10.39 3.21
C LEU A 53 1.62 10.90 3.13
N VAL A 54 1.01 11.12 4.29
CA VAL A 54 -0.30 11.76 4.39
C VAL A 54 -0.07 13.26 4.54
N VAL A 55 -0.64 14.04 3.62
CA VAL A 55 -0.62 15.50 3.64
C VAL A 55 -2.07 15.97 3.69
N GLU A 56 -2.48 16.51 4.84
CA GLU A 56 -3.86 16.93 5.10
C GLU A 56 -4.86 15.77 4.93
N ASP A 57 -5.69 15.80 3.90
CA ASP A 57 -6.68 14.75 3.56
C ASP A 57 -6.27 13.91 2.33
N ARG A 58 -5.03 14.07 1.86
CA ARG A 58 -4.46 13.38 0.70
C ARG A 58 -3.35 12.42 1.12
N LEU A 59 -3.47 11.17 0.69
CA LEU A 59 -2.38 10.20 0.74
C LEU A 59 -1.56 10.31 -0.54
N GLU A 60 -0.30 10.71 -0.42
CA GLU A 60 0.65 10.80 -1.54
C GLU A 60 1.53 9.56 -1.57
N ILE A 61 1.42 8.78 -2.64
CA ILE A 61 2.26 7.61 -2.90
C ILE A 61 3.36 8.03 -3.86
N THR A 62 4.54 8.29 -3.32
CA THR A 62 5.69 8.83 -4.04
C THR A 62 6.64 7.72 -4.52
N ASN A 63 6.62 6.55 -3.87
CA ASN A 63 7.50 5.45 -4.25
C ASN A 63 6.92 4.06 -3.95
N CYS A 64 7.55 3.03 -4.51
CA CYS A 64 7.29 1.63 -4.17
C CYS A 64 8.52 0.77 -4.44
N PHE A 65 8.53 -0.42 -3.85
CA PHE A 65 9.49 -1.48 -4.18
C PHE A 65 8.82 -2.87 -4.18
N PRO A 66 9.29 -3.77 -5.05
CA PRO A 66 8.75 -5.12 -5.16
C PRO A 66 9.18 -6.02 -4.01
N PHE A 67 8.31 -6.94 -3.62
CA PHE A 67 8.72 -8.15 -2.94
C PHE A 67 9.14 -9.18 -4.00
N PRO A 68 10.31 -9.83 -3.83
CA PRO A 68 10.70 -10.96 -4.65
C PRO A 68 9.64 -12.07 -4.60
N GLN A 69 9.43 -12.78 -5.70
CA GLN A 69 8.64 -14.01 -5.69
C GLN A 69 9.36 -15.09 -4.88
N HIS A 70 8.61 -15.76 -4.00
CA HIS A 70 9.09 -16.94 -3.28
C HIS A 70 9.25 -18.08 -4.29
N THR A 71 10.48 -18.41 -4.69
CA THR A 71 10.72 -19.66 -5.41
C THR A 71 10.72 -20.82 -4.42
N GLU A 72 10.39 -22.05 -4.87
CA GLU A 72 10.32 -23.23 -3.99
C GLU A 72 11.64 -23.54 -3.25
N ASP A 73 12.75 -22.91 -3.67
CA ASP A 73 14.08 -23.00 -3.06
C ASP A 73 14.36 -21.92 -1.99
N ASP A 74 13.49 -20.91 -1.82
CA ASP A 74 13.69 -19.74 -0.94
C ASP A 74 13.13 -19.95 0.48
N VAL A 75 13.42 -21.09 1.10
CA VAL A 75 12.93 -21.44 2.44
C VAL A 75 13.42 -20.50 3.57
N GLU A 76 14.37 -19.61 3.27
CA GLU A 76 14.97 -18.63 4.20
C GLU A 76 14.65 -17.16 3.87
N PHE A 77 13.72 -16.84 2.95
CA PHE A 77 13.42 -15.44 2.65
C PHE A 77 12.71 -14.75 3.83
N ASP A 78 13.48 -13.96 4.59
CA ASP A 78 12.97 -13.12 5.66
C ASP A 78 12.44 -11.80 5.07
N GLU A 79 11.12 -11.79 4.81
CA GLU A 79 10.38 -10.62 4.30
C GLU A 79 10.59 -9.37 5.17
N VAL A 80 10.67 -9.55 6.49
CA VAL A 80 10.82 -8.45 7.45
C VAL A 80 12.23 -7.87 7.33
N GLN A 81 13.25 -8.72 7.26
CA GLN A 81 14.63 -8.27 7.07
C GLN A 81 14.79 -7.53 5.73
N TYR A 82 14.24 -8.08 4.64
CA TYR A 82 14.27 -7.44 3.33
C TYR A 82 13.61 -6.05 3.37
N GLN A 83 12.44 -5.95 3.97
CA GLN A 83 11.74 -4.68 4.13
C GLN A 83 12.60 -3.68 4.92
N MET A 84 13.19 -4.10 6.06
CA MET A 84 14.05 -3.22 6.86
C MET A 84 15.27 -2.73 6.08
N GLU A 85 15.91 -3.59 5.29
CA GLU A 85 17.06 -3.23 4.46
C GLU A 85 16.69 -2.25 3.35
N MET A 86 15.56 -2.48 2.67
CA MET A 86 15.08 -1.59 1.63
C MET A 86 14.72 -0.20 2.20
N MET A 87 14.06 -0.17 3.35
CA MET A 87 13.71 1.08 4.05
C MET A 87 14.95 1.85 4.49
N ARG A 88 16.01 1.15 4.94
CA ARG A 88 17.32 1.78 5.21
C ARG A 88 17.92 2.34 3.93
N SER A 89 17.94 1.56 2.84
CA SER A 89 18.54 1.98 1.57
C SER A 89 17.89 3.23 1.00
N LEU A 90 16.55 3.28 1.01
CA LEU A 90 15.79 4.45 0.54
C LEU A 90 16.02 5.69 1.40
N ARG A 91 16.16 5.51 2.73
CA ARG A 91 16.54 6.61 3.62
C ARG A 91 17.91 7.20 3.29
N HIS A 92 18.90 6.38 2.90
CA HIS A 92 20.24 6.87 2.55
C HIS A 92 20.25 7.77 1.29
N VAL A 93 19.27 7.58 0.40
CA VAL A 93 19.12 8.38 -0.83
C VAL A 93 18.08 9.50 -0.70
N ASN A 94 17.60 9.78 0.52
CA ASN A 94 16.58 10.79 0.82
C ASN A 94 15.26 10.57 0.07
N ILE A 95 14.88 9.31 -0.13
CA ILE A 95 13.56 8.95 -0.64
C ILE A 95 12.63 8.70 0.55
N ASP A 96 11.38 9.15 0.43
CA ASP A 96 10.33 8.84 1.40
C ASP A 96 10.21 7.33 1.59
N HIS A 97 10.44 6.87 2.82
CA HIS A 97 10.41 5.46 3.20
C HIS A 97 9.28 5.19 4.19
N LEU A 98 8.22 6.00 4.23
CA LEU A 98 7.09 5.74 5.11
C LEU A 98 6.14 4.74 4.45
N HIS A 99 5.90 3.62 5.12
CA HIS A 99 5.00 2.57 4.63
C HIS A 99 3.55 3.05 4.74
N VAL A 100 2.81 3.04 3.63
CA VAL A 100 1.42 3.52 3.55
C VAL A 100 0.45 2.51 2.95
N GLY A 101 0.94 1.32 2.63
CA GLY A 101 0.14 0.28 1.99
C GLY A 101 0.97 -0.62 1.10
N TRP A 102 0.28 -1.39 0.27
CA TRP A 102 0.90 -2.41 -0.57
C TRP A 102 0.16 -2.51 -1.91
N TYR A 103 0.83 -3.07 -2.91
CA TYR A 103 0.21 -3.35 -4.20
C TYR A 103 0.26 -4.84 -4.50
N GLN A 104 -0.71 -5.28 -5.29
CA GLN A 104 -0.83 -6.66 -5.74
C GLN A 104 -1.31 -6.68 -7.19
N SER A 105 -0.71 -7.51 -8.03
CA SER A 105 -1.27 -7.79 -9.35
C SER A 105 -2.43 -8.78 -9.25
N THR A 106 -3.36 -8.71 -10.20
CA THR A 106 -4.44 -9.69 -10.31
C THR A 106 -4.49 -10.29 -11.70
N TYR A 107 -4.79 -11.59 -11.75
CA TYR A 107 -5.08 -12.31 -12.97
C TYR A 107 -6.58 -12.60 -13.04
N TYR A 108 -7.18 -12.38 -14.21
CA TYR A 108 -8.60 -12.63 -14.48
C TYR A 108 -9.63 -11.89 -13.60
N GLY A 109 -9.25 -10.78 -12.97
CA GLY A 109 -10.21 -9.94 -12.23
C GLY A 109 -10.76 -10.57 -10.95
N SER A 110 -10.20 -11.69 -10.50
CA SER A 110 -10.46 -12.27 -9.18
C SER A 110 -9.42 -11.72 -8.20
N PHE A 111 -9.67 -10.53 -7.66
CA PHE A 111 -8.73 -9.84 -6.78
C PHE A 111 -9.09 -9.93 -5.29
N VAL A 112 -10.37 -10.05 -4.94
CA VAL A 112 -10.79 -10.13 -3.53
C VAL A 112 -10.67 -11.58 -3.06
N SER A 113 -9.56 -11.91 -2.39
CA SER A 113 -9.37 -13.18 -1.70
C SER A 113 -9.42 -13.00 -0.19
N ARG A 114 -9.63 -14.09 0.55
CA ARG A 114 -9.57 -14.06 2.02
C ARG A 114 -8.17 -13.65 2.52
N ALA A 115 -7.12 -14.16 1.88
CA ALA A 115 -5.75 -13.79 2.21
C ALA A 115 -5.48 -12.28 2.01
N LEU A 116 -6.04 -11.69 0.95
CA LEU A 116 -5.96 -10.25 0.71
C LEU A 116 -6.67 -9.46 1.83
N LEU A 117 -7.86 -9.90 2.23
CA LEU A 117 -8.62 -9.25 3.31
C LEU A 117 -7.91 -9.35 4.66
N ASP A 118 -7.38 -10.53 4.99
CA ASP A 118 -6.63 -10.76 6.24
C ASP A 118 -5.38 -9.88 6.28
N SER A 119 -4.65 -9.78 5.16
CA SER A 119 -3.47 -8.92 5.01
C SER A 119 -3.84 -7.44 5.14
N GLN A 120 -4.87 -6.99 4.41
CA GLN A 120 -5.32 -5.60 4.46
C GLN A 120 -5.83 -5.21 5.85
N PHE A 121 -6.56 -6.09 6.53
CA PHE A 121 -7.00 -5.86 7.91
C PHE A 121 -5.81 -5.73 8.87
N SER A 122 -4.79 -6.58 8.72
CA SER A 122 -3.58 -6.49 9.52
C SER A 122 -2.84 -5.16 9.29
N TYR A 123 -2.66 -4.75 8.03
CA TYR A 123 -2.03 -3.46 7.71
C TYR A 123 -2.85 -2.26 8.21
N GLN A 124 -4.17 -2.29 8.08
CA GLN A 124 -5.04 -1.22 8.59
C GLN A 124 -5.04 -1.11 10.11
N HIS A 125 -4.84 -2.24 10.81
CA HIS A 125 -4.68 -2.21 12.26
C HIS A 125 -3.35 -1.58 12.70
N ALA A 126 -2.30 -1.71 11.89
CA ALA A 126 -1.00 -1.12 12.15
C ALA A 126 -0.90 0.35 11.68
N ILE A 127 -1.54 0.68 10.56
CA ILE A 127 -1.53 1.98 9.89
C ILE A 127 -2.96 2.28 9.43
N GLU A 128 -3.63 3.25 10.06
CA GLU A 128 -5.04 3.55 9.81
C GLU A 128 -5.30 3.93 8.34
N GLU A 129 -4.36 4.62 7.73
CA GLU A 129 -4.40 5.11 6.35
C GLU A 129 -3.92 4.09 5.31
N SER A 130 -3.72 2.81 5.69
CA SER A 130 -3.21 1.79 4.79
C SER A 130 -4.14 1.51 3.61
N VAL A 131 -3.60 1.60 2.39
CA VAL A 131 -4.32 1.32 1.14
C VAL A 131 -3.76 0.11 0.40
N VAL A 132 -4.60 -0.54 -0.40
CA VAL A 132 -4.18 -1.60 -1.32
C VAL A 132 -4.40 -1.17 -2.77
N LEU A 133 -3.36 -1.26 -3.59
CA LEU A 133 -3.44 -0.99 -5.03
C LEU A 133 -3.49 -2.30 -5.81
N ILE A 134 -4.60 -2.52 -6.51
CA ILE A 134 -4.77 -3.71 -7.35
C ILE A 134 -4.43 -3.36 -8.80
N TYR A 135 -3.38 -3.97 -9.32
CA TYR A 135 -2.97 -3.82 -10.70
C TYR A 135 -3.50 -4.99 -11.54
N GLY A 136 -4.50 -4.75 -12.38
CA GLY A 136 -5.11 -5.76 -13.25
C GLY A 136 -4.93 -5.44 -14.73
N PHE A 137 -4.58 -6.46 -15.53
CA PHE A 137 -4.61 -6.35 -16.98
C PHE A 137 -5.99 -6.74 -17.54
N PRO A 138 -6.60 -5.91 -18.41
CA PRO A 138 -7.78 -6.31 -19.15
C PRO A 138 -7.44 -7.40 -20.18
N LYS A 139 -8.34 -8.36 -20.36
CA LYS A 139 -8.31 -9.26 -21.52
C LYS A 139 -8.44 -8.40 -22.79
N VAL A 140 -7.46 -8.48 -23.69
CA VAL A 140 -7.64 -8.12 -25.11
C VAL A 140 -8.24 -9.32 -25.82
#